data_AF-W2WJK4-F1
#
_entry.id   AF-W2WJK4-F1
#
_cell.length_a   1.000
_cell.length_b   1.000
_cell.length_c   1.000
_cell.angle_alpha   90.00
_cell.angle_beta   90.00
_cell.angle_gamma   90.00
#
_symmetry.space_group_name_H-M   'P 1'
#
loop_
_entity.id
_entity.type
_entity.pdbx_description
1 polymer ?
#
loop_
_entity_poly.entity_id
_entity_poly.type
_entity_poly.pdbx_seq_one_letter_code
_entity_poly.pdbx_strand_id
1 'polypeptide(L)'
;MLRTLNCCMVDLSASDVDQMVNKVAGNIRPFALDVRRGMYDDGKMYLAVVNTSNDSLTAFGSNFKPWEIVFLRKAMEEIVDTDEGALEEANLYNLRKSPTTLNEVEELLRKLTAEKWIAPSAVQLQTRSFTLGPRAYLELIAFLRDLQVKKCPICQYELLQGAKCQDRNCETVVHHGCIDKYENRGVRYKCPTCHNQLRR
;
A
#
# COMPACT_ATOMS: atom_id res chain seq x y z
N MET A 1 -42.87 20.47 -21.36
CA MET A 1 -41.56 21.12 -21.55
C MET A 1 -40.55 20.42 -20.64
N LEU A 2 -40.04 19.26 -21.08
CA LEU A 2 -39.04 18.49 -20.36
C LEU A 2 -37.69 19.18 -20.58
N ARG A 3 -37.13 19.76 -19.51
CA ARG A 3 -35.76 20.28 -19.53
C ARG A 3 -34.81 19.09 -19.54
N THR A 4 -34.22 18.81 -20.69
CA THR A 4 -33.02 18.01 -20.81
C THR A 4 -31.93 18.68 -20.00
N LEU A 5 -31.51 18.06 -18.89
CA LEU A 5 -30.27 18.41 -18.20
C LEU A 5 -29.14 18.07 -19.17
N ASN A 6 -28.69 19.08 -19.91
CA ASN A 6 -27.42 19.04 -20.63
C ASN A 6 -26.33 18.96 -19.56
N CYS A 7 -25.93 17.74 -19.20
CA CYS A 7 -24.71 17.50 -18.46
C CYS A 7 -23.58 17.86 -19.42
N CYS A 8 -23.11 19.12 -19.36
CA CYS A 8 -21.85 19.49 -20.00
C CYS A 8 -20.78 18.59 -19.37
N MET A 9 -20.27 17.63 -20.14
CA MET A 9 -19.02 16.95 -19.78
C MET A 9 -17.94 18.03 -19.81
N VAL A 10 -17.67 18.62 -18.64
CA VAL A 10 -16.53 19.47 -18.44
C VAL A 10 -15.32 18.53 -18.48
N ASP A 11 -14.46 18.69 -19.48
CA ASP A 11 -13.16 18.02 -19.49
C ASP A 11 -12.37 18.53 -18.28
N LEU A 12 -12.36 17.73 -17.22
CA LEU A 12 -11.60 18.01 -16.01
C LEU A 12 -10.11 17.83 -16.31
N SER A 13 -9.33 18.91 -16.16
CA SER A 13 -7.88 18.81 -16.22
C SER A 13 -7.32 18.20 -14.93
N ALA A 14 -6.05 17.75 -14.97
CA ALA A 14 -5.36 17.29 -13.77
C ALA A 14 -5.29 18.38 -12.68
N SER A 15 -5.15 19.65 -13.10
CA SER A 15 -5.17 20.81 -12.19
C SER A 15 -6.52 20.95 -11.49
N ASP A 16 -7.63 20.72 -12.20
CA ASP A 16 -8.97 20.82 -11.60
C ASP A 16 -9.18 19.74 -10.54
N VAL A 17 -8.70 18.53 -10.80
CA VAL A 17 -8.73 17.44 -9.82
C VAL A 17 -7.87 17.78 -8.59
N ASP A 18 -6.68 18.34 -8.79
CA ASP A 18 -5.82 18.77 -7.68
C ASP A 18 -6.47 19.86 -6.82
N GLN A 19 -7.09 20.86 -7.45
CA GLN A 19 -7.82 21.91 -6.75
C GLN A 19 -9.00 21.34 -5.96
N MET A 20 -9.74 20.40 -6.55
CA MET A 20 -10.85 19.72 -5.87
C MET A 20 -10.37 18.95 -4.65
N VAL A 21 -9.30 18.16 -4.79
CA VAL A 21 -8.71 17.39 -3.68
C VAL A 21 -8.26 18.32 -2.56
N ASN A 22 -7.56 19.41 -2.88
CA ASN A 22 -7.12 20.39 -1.89
C ASN A 22 -8.28 21.07 -1.16
N LYS A 23 -9.36 21.38 -1.90
CA LYS A 23 -10.58 21.95 -1.31
C LYS A 23 -11.26 20.96 -0.36
N VAL A 24 -11.38 19.69 -0.75
CA VAL A 24 -11.93 18.64 0.13
C VAL A 24 -11.06 18.49 1.38
N ALA A 25 -9.74 18.35 1.22
CA ALA A 25 -8.79 18.25 2.32
C ALA A 25 -8.95 19.41 3.32
N GLY A 26 -9.02 20.65 2.83
CA GLY A 26 -9.22 21.83 3.68
C GLY A 26 -10.49 21.77 4.53
N ASN A 27 -11.59 21.23 3.99
CA ASN A 27 -12.87 21.14 4.69
C ASN A 27 -12.94 19.99 5.71
N ILE A 28 -12.14 18.93 5.54
CA ILE A 28 -12.18 17.77 6.45
C ILE A 28 -11.14 17.82 7.58
N ARG A 29 -10.10 18.66 7.44
CA ARG A 29 -9.07 18.89 8.47
C ARG A 29 -9.61 19.24 9.87
N PRO A 30 -10.67 20.06 10.02
CA PRO A 30 -11.25 20.32 11.34
C PRO A 30 -11.76 19.08 12.08
N PHE A 31 -12.01 17.98 11.37
CA PHE A 31 -12.47 16.70 11.94
C PHE A 31 -11.32 15.71 12.20
N ALA A 32 -10.07 16.19 12.24
CA ALA A 32 -8.87 15.35 12.31
C ALA A 32 -8.77 14.34 11.15
N LEU A 33 -9.22 14.74 9.96
CA LEU A 33 -9.07 13.97 8.73
C LEU A 33 -8.23 14.75 7.72
N ASP A 34 -7.50 14.08 6.84
CA ASP A 34 -6.81 14.71 5.71
C ASP A 34 -6.86 13.82 4.48
N VAL A 35 -6.56 14.37 3.31
CA VAL A 35 -6.42 13.57 2.09
C VAL A 35 -4.93 13.30 1.84
N ARG A 36 -4.54 12.03 1.84
CA ARG A 36 -3.16 11.59 1.57
C ARG A 36 -3.05 10.92 0.21
N ARG A 37 -1.92 11.15 -0.45
CA ARG A 37 -1.49 10.49 -1.68
C ARG A 37 -0.33 9.54 -1.39
N GLY A 38 -0.28 8.43 -2.09
CA GLY A 38 0.80 7.46 -1.98
C GLY A 38 0.96 6.64 -3.26
N MET A 39 2.19 6.26 -3.57
CA MET A 39 2.45 5.21 -4.57
C MET A 39 2.25 3.85 -3.88
N TYR A 40 1.57 2.92 -4.54
CA TYR A 40 1.50 1.53 -4.11
C TYR A 40 2.41 0.66 -4.97
N ASP A 41 2.73 -0.54 -4.48
CA ASP A 41 3.62 -1.53 -5.11
C ASP A 41 3.25 -1.87 -6.57
N ASP A 42 1.97 -1.73 -6.93
CA ASP A 42 1.47 -1.90 -8.30
C ASP A 42 1.85 -0.74 -9.26
N GLY A 43 2.55 0.28 -8.77
CA GLY A 43 3.00 1.43 -9.55
C GLY A 43 1.93 2.51 -9.77
N LYS A 44 0.76 2.41 -9.13
CA LYS A 44 -0.31 3.42 -9.23
C LYS A 44 -0.33 4.37 -8.04
N MET A 45 -0.78 5.60 -8.31
CA MET A 45 -1.04 6.59 -7.26
C MET A 45 -2.42 6.37 -6.66
N TYR A 46 -2.47 6.23 -5.35
CA TYR A 46 -3.70 6.12 -4.57
C TYR A 46 -3.94 7.40 -3.76
N LEU A 47 -5.22 7.65 -3.52
CA LEU A 47 -5.74 8.72 -2.69
C LEU A 47 -6.60 8.10 -1.60
N ALA A 48 -6.38 8.49 -0.35
CA ALA A 48 -7.24 8.09 0.77
C ALA A 48 -7.52 9.28 1.69
N VAL A 49 -8.71 9.27 2.29
CA VAL A 49 -9.00 10.09 3.46
C VAL A 49 -8.45 9.34 4.67
N VAL A 50 -7.54 9.97 5.40
CA VAL A 50 -6.83 9.38 6.53
C VAL A 50 -7.17 10.13 7.81
N ASN A 51 -7.24 9.42 8.92
CA ASN A 51 -7.29 10.05 10.23
C ASN A 51 -5.89 10.60 10.60
N THR A 52 -5.84 11.83 11.09
CA THR A 52 -4.60 12.49 11.51
C THR A 52 -4.34 12.37 13.01
N SER A 53 -5.22 11.71 13.77
CA SER A 53 -4.94 11.37 15.17
C SER A 53 -3.73 10.44 15.25
N ASN A 54 -2.88 10.67 16.25
CA ASN A 54 -1.59 9.98 16.43
C ASN A 54 -1.69 8.48 16.72
N ASP A 55 -2.90 7.94 16.88
CA ASP A 55 -3.09 6.51 17.09
C ASP A 55 -3.63 5.90 15.80
N SER A 56 -2.76 5.71 14.81
CA SER A 56 -3.15 5.16 13.50
C SER A 56 -3.78 3.76 13.60
N LEU A 57 -3.63 3.10 14.76
CA LEU A 57 -4.25 1.81 15.06
C LEU A 57 -5.63 1.93 15.72
N THR A 58 -6.02 3.10 16.26
CA THR A 58 -7.41 3.35 16.71
C THR A 58 -8.41 3.28 15.56
N ALA A 59 -7.99 3.48 14.30
CA ALA A 59 -8.83 3.27 13.13
C ALA A 59 -9.35 1.83 13.02
N PHE A 60 -8.59 0.86 13.55
CA PHE A 60 -9.05 -0.52 13.65
C PHE A 60 -10.05 -0.74 14.80
N GLY A 61 -9.94 0.04 15.87
CA GLY A 61 -10.70 -0.14 17.11
C GLY A 61 -12.23 -0.07 16.95
N SER A 62 -12.74 0.62 15.94
CA SER A 62 -14.19 0.71 15.69
C SER A 62 -14.75 -0.43 14.83
N ASN A 63 -13.94 -1.04 13.98
CA ASN A 63 -14.40 -2.00 12.97
C ASN A 63 -13.87 -3.42 13.18
N PHE A 64 -12.87 -3.61 14.05
CA PHE A 64 -12.19 -4.88 14.26
C PHE A 64 -12.23 -5.30 15.73
N LYS A 65 -12.37 -6.61 15.95
CA LYS A 65 -12.26 -7.20 17.29
C LYS A 65 -10.81 -7.08 17.78
N PRO A 66 -10.56 -7.01 19.10
CA PRO A 66 -9.20 -6.86 19.63
C PRO A 66 -8.20 -7.90 19.09
N TRP A 67 -8.60 -9.15 18.92
CA TRP A 67 -7.73 -10.19 18.37
C TRP A 67 -7.41 -9.99 16.88
N GLU A 68 -8.34 -9.42 16.11
CA GLU A 68 -8.16 -9.11 14.68
C GLU A 68 -7.11 -8.00 14.51
N ILE A 69 -7.11 -7.01 15.41
CA ILE A 69 -6.11 -5.93 15.45
C ILE A 69 -4.72 -6.50 15.76
N VAL A 70 -4.63 -7.37 16.77
CA VAL A 70 -3.38 -8.04 17.14
C VAL A 70 -2.89 -8.94 16.01
N PHE A 71 -3.79 -9.67 15.35
CA PHE A 71 -3.48 -10.50 14.20
C PHE A 71 -2.91 -9.67 13.05
N LEU A 72 -3.59 -8.58 12.68
CA LEU A 72 -3.16 -7.72 11.58
C LEU A 72 -1.79 -7.11 11.85
N ARG A 73 -1.54 -6.60 13.06
CA ARG A 73 -0.22 -6.07 13.44
C ARG A 73 0.88 -7.11 13.22
N LYS A 74 0.68 -8.33 13.73
CA LYS A 74 1.65 -9.43 13.57
C LYS A 74 1.84 -9.78 12.10
N ALA A 75 0.76 -9.86 11.34
CA ALA A 75 0.84 -10.14 9.90
C ALA A 75 1.66 -9.06 9.18
N MET A 76 1.49 -7.78 9.54
CA MET A 76 2.28 -6.69 8.97
C MET A 76 3.76 -6.78 9.34
N GLU A 77 4.08 -7.04 10.60
CA GLU A 77 5.46 -7.23 11.07
C GLU A 77 6.13 -8.38 10.31
N GLU A 78 5.49 -9.54 10.21
CA GLU A 78 6.01 -10.72 9.52
C GLU A 78 6.16 -10.49 8.01
N ILE A 79 5.21 -9.79 7.36
CA ILE A 79 5.31 -9.46 5.93
C ILE A 79 6.48 -8.50 5.65
N VAL A 80 6.72 -7.53 6.54
CA VAL A 80 7.82 -6.56 6.37
C VAL A 80 9.18 -7.21 6.60
N ASP A 81 9.25 -8.23 7.46
CA ASP A 81 10.49 -8.94 7.78
C ASP A 81 10.94 -9.90 6.65
N THR A 82 10.05 -10.25 5.69
CA THR A 82 10.45 -11.07 4.54
C THR A 82 11.12 -10.28 3.42
N ASP A 83 12.08 -10.90 2.75
CA ASP A 83 12.78 -10.31 1.60
C ASP A 83 11.85 -10.05 0.40
N GLU A 84 10.76 -10.80 0.28
CA GLU A 84 9.76 -10.68 -0.78
C GLU A 84 8.66 -9.67 -0.46
N GLY A 85 8.60 -9.16 0.78
CA GLY A 85 7.52 -8.29 1.24
C GLY A 85 6.17 -8.99 1.17
N ALA A 86 6.14 -10.31 1.39
CA ALA A 86 4.96 -11.16 1.34
C ALA A 86 5.07 -12.36 2.26
N LEU A 87 3.93 -12.91 2.65
CA LEU A 87 3.82 -14.08 3.50
C LEU A 87 2.87 -15.10 2.89
N GLU A 88 3.24 -16.38 2.95
CA GLU A 88 2.39 -17.47 2.50
C GLU A 88 1.14 -17.62 3.37
N GLU A 89 0.03 -18.03 2.77
CA GLU A 89 -1.28 -18.14 3.43
C GLU A 89 -1.23 -19.09 4.64
N ALA A 90 -0.50 -20.21 4.53
CA ALA A 90 -0.29 -21.14 5.64
C ALA A 90 0.39 -20.47 6.86
N ASN A 91 1.34 -19.57 6.62
CA ASN A 91 2.04 -18.85 7.69
C ASN A 91 1.12 -17.81 8.35
N LEU A 92 0.25 -17.14 7.58
CA LEU A 92 -0.79 -16.28 8.15
C LEU A 92 -1.73 -17.05 9.07
N TYR A 93 -2.17 -18.25 8.69
CA TYR A 93 -2.99 -19.10 9.56
C TYR A 93 -2.29 -19.47 10.87
N ASN A 94 -0.96 -19.59 10.87
CA ASN A 94 -0.16 -19.92 12.05
C ASN A 94 0.02 -18.73 13.01
N LEU A 95 -0.31 -17.50 12.60
CA LEU A 95 -0.31 -16.33 13.50
C LEU A 95 -1.48 -16.33 14.50
N ARG A 96 -2.49 -17.19 14.27
CA ARG A 96 -3.64 -17.32 15.16
C ARG A 96 -3.20 -17.81 16.55
N LYS A 97 -3.86 -17.30 17.59
CA LYS A 97 -3.71 -17.79 18.96
C LYS A 97 -4.99 -18.51 19.37
N SER A 98 -4.86 -19.58 20.17
CA SER A 98 -6.02 -20.23 20.78
C SER A 98 -6.84 -19.21 21.58
N PRO A 99 -8.18 -19.18 21.46
CA PRO A 99 -9.04 -20.19 20.82
C PRO A 99 -9.42 -19.90 19.35
N THR A 100 -8.79 -18.92 18.68
CA THR A 100 -9.15 -18.54 17.30
C THR A 100 -8.98 -19.71 16.32
N THR A 101 -10.04 -19.98 15.57
CA THR A 101 -10.13 -21.08 14.61
C THR A 101 -9.56 -20.70 13.25
N LEU A 102 -9.30 -21.70 12.39
CA LEU A 102 -8.88 -21.46 11.00
C LEU A 102 -9.94 -20.69 10.20
N ASN A 103 -11.22 -21.04 10.37
CA ASN A 103 -12.33 -20.37 9.68
C ASN A 103 -12.44 -18.89 10.06
N GLU A 104 -12.25 -18.54 11.34
CA GLU A 104 -12.24 -17.14 11.76
C GLU A 104 -11.09 -16.35 11.12
N VAL A 105 -9.91 -16.96 10.96
CA VAL A 105 -8.79 -16.33 10.26
C VAL A 105 -9.10 -16.16 8.77
N GLU A 106 -9.71 -17.16 8.13
CA GLU A 106 -10.10 -17.08 6.71
C GLU A 106 -11.10 -15.94 6.47
N GLU A 107 -12.13 -15.85 7.33
CA GLU A 107 -13.10 -14.76 7.30
C GLU A 107 -12.44 -13.40 7.51
N LEU A 108 -11.49 -13.31 8.44
CA LEU A 108 -10.71 -12.09 8.67
C LEU A 108 -9.86 -11.73 7.46
N LEU A 109 -9.13 -12.68 6.86
CA LEU A 109 -8.30 -12.42 5.66
C LEU A 109 -9.17 -11.93 4.49
N ARG A 110 -10.36 -12.50 4.30
CA ARG A 110 -11.34 -12.03 3.32
C ARG A 110 -11.77 -10.59 3.59
N LYS A 111 -12.09 -10.28 4.86
CA LYS A 111 -12.48 -8.92 5.29
C LYS A 111 -11.34 -7.92 5.07
N LEU A 112 -10.12 -8.24 5.53
CA LEU A 112 -8.93 -7.40 5.36
C LEU A 112 -8.61 -7.13 3.89
N THR A 113 -8.80 -8.14 3.03
CA THR A 113 -8.61 -8.00 1.58
C THR A 113 -9.70 -7.11 0.95
N ALA A 114 -10.95 -7.28 1.36
CA ALA A 114 -12.06 -6.45 0.91
C ALA A 114 -11.85 -4.97 1.29
N GLU A 115 -11.37 -4.73 2.51
CA GLU A 115 -11.05 -3.42 3.05
C GLU A 115 -9.67 -2.86 2.65
N LYS A 116 -8.92 -3.57 1.80
CA LYS A 116 -7.62 -3.15 1.24
C LYS A 116 -6.49 -3.00 2.25
N TRP A 117 -6.59 -3.64 3.42
CA TRP A 117 -5.50 -3.74 4.40
C TRP A 117 -4.43 -4.74 3.98
N ILE A 118 -4.86 -5.85 3.38
CA ILE A 118 -4.02 -6.91 2.81
C ILE A 118 -4.39 -7.07 1.33
N ALA A 119 -3.47 -7.54 0.50
CA ALA A 119 -3.70 -7.87 -0.89
C ALA A 119 -3.02 -9.20 -1.26
N PRO A 120 -3.48 -9.89 -2.31
CA PRO A 120 -2.68 -10.97 -2.92
C PRO A 120 -1.30 -10.45 -3.32
N SER A 121 -0.26 -11.23 -3.05
CA SER A 121 1.11 -10.88 -3.42
C SER A 121 1.27 -10.82 -4.94
N ALA A 122 2.02 -9.83 -5.44
CA ALA A 122 2.45 -9.80 -6.84
C ALA A 122 3.68 -10.70 -7.09
N VAL A 123 4.41 -11.04 -6.02
CA VAL A 123 5.54 -11.98 -6.06
C VAL A 123 5.02 -13.41 -5.92
N GLN A 124 5.44 -14.28 -6.84
CA GLN A 124 5.10 -15.69 -6.83
C GLN A 124 5.90 -16.43 -5.75
N LEU A 125 5.21 -16.95 -4.74
CA LEU A 125 5.76 -17.91 -3.77
C LEU A 125 5.29 -19.33 -4.11
N GLN A 126 5.66 -20.32 -3.27
CA GLN A 126 5.30 -21.72 -3.51
C GLN A 126 3.79 -21.93 -3.44
N THR A 127 3.13 -21.24 -2.51
CA THR A 127 1.69 -21.26 -2.32
C THR A 127 1.09 -19.87 -2.47
N ARG A 128 -0.25 -19.77 -2.35
CA ARG A 128 -0.94 -18.50 -2.29
C ARG A 128 -0.32 -17.64 -1.17
N SER A 129 0.03 -16.41 -1.51
CA SER A 129 0.66 -15.49 -0.57
C SER A 129 0.02 -14.11 -0.62
N PHE A 130 0.25 -13.35 0.43
CA PHE A 130 -0.35 -12.04 0.64
C PHE A 130 0.73 -11.02 1.03
N THR A 131 0.45 -9.76 0.72
CA THR A 131 1.24 -8.59 1.08
C THR A 131 0.33 -7.51 1.68
N LEU A 132 0.90 -6.38 2.07
CA LEU A 132 0.12 -5.22 2.54
C LEU A 132 -0.68 -4.62 1.41
N GLY A 133 -1.95 -4.30 1.66
CA GLY A 133 -2.78 -3.59 0.71
C GLY A 133 -2.52 -2.08 0.71
N PRO A 134 -3.01 -1.35 -0.31
CA PRO A 134 -2.72 0.08 -0.48
C PRO A 134 -3.23 0.96 0.68
N ARG A 135 -4.26 0.51 1.41
CA ARG A 135 -4.78 1.24 2.56
C ARG A 135 -3.77 1.30 3.71
N ALA A 136 -3.00 0.22 3.92
CA ALA A 136 -1.96 0.16 4.95
C ALA A 136 -0.87 1.22 4.70
N TYR A 137 -0.43 1.40 3.45
CA TYR A 137 0.54 2.43 3.08
C TYR A 137 0.07 3.86 3.37
N LEU A 138 -1.22 4.14 3.22
CA LEU A 138 -1.76 5.50 3.36
C LEU A 138 -2.10 5.82 4.81
N GLU A 139 -2.77 4.90 5.51
CA GLU A 139 -3.26 5.10 6.86
C GLU A 139 -2.23 4.77 7.94
N LEU A 140 -1.32 3.82 7.70
CA LEU A 140 -0.38 3.33 8.71
C LEU A 140 1.08 3.71 8.42
N ILE A 141 1.29 4.81 7.69
CA ILE A 141 2.62 5.19 7.24
C ILE A 141 3.64 5.40 8.36
N ALA A 142 3.19 5.88 9.52
CA ALA A 142 4.06 6.02 10.70
C ALA A 142 4.52 4.65 11.19
N PHE A 143 3.59 3.71 11.34
CA PHE A 143 3.90 2.34 11.74
C PHE A 143 4.83 1.63 10.74
N LEU A 144 4.62 1.79 9.43
CA LEU A 144 5.51 1.22 8.42
C LEU A 144 6.93 1.81 8.46
N ARG A 145 7.06 3.09 8.83
CA ARG A 145 8.37 3.73 9.02
C ARG A 145 9.07 3.22 10.27
N ASP A 146 8.32 2.95 11.34
CA ASP A 146 8.87 2.34 12.55
C ASP A 146 9.38 0.91 12.27
N LEU A 147 8.72 0.18 11.38
CA LEU A 147 9.19 -1.11 10.85
C LEU A 147 10.29 -0.97 9.79
N GLN A 148 10.80 0.23 9.53
CA GLN A 148 11.90 0.50 8.59
C GLN A 148 11.63 0.01 7.15
N VAL A 149 10.36 0.04 6.71
CA VAL A 149 10.00 -0.31 5.32
C VAL A 149 10.82 0.52 4.33
N LYS A 150 11.44 -0.18 3.37
CA LYS A 150 12.29 0.41 2.35
C LYS A 150 11.51 1.44 1.52
N LYS A 151 12.23 2.42 0.97
CA LYS A 151 11.66 3.42 0.05
C LYS A 151 12.16 3.19 -1.36
N CYS A 152 11.28 3.37 -2.32
CA CYS A 152 11.65 3.44 -3.72
C CYS A 152 12.54 4.68 -3.94
N PRO A 153 13.80 4.53 -4.41
CA PRO A 153 14.69 5.68 -4.59
C PRO A 153 14.23 6.66 -5.68
N ILE A 154 13.29 6.27 -6.55
CA ILE A 154 12.74 7.13 -7.61
C ILE A 154 11.65 8.07 -7.07
N CYS A 155 10.65 7.52 -6.36
CA CYS A 155 9.48 8.29 -5.91
C CYS A 155 9.48 8.62 -4.42
N GLN A 156 10.41 8.05 -3.64
CA GLN A 156 10.57 8.23 -2.20
C GLN A 156 9.38 7.75 -1.33
N TYR A 157 8.41 7.05 -1.94
CA TYR A 157 7.38 6.32 -1.21
C TYR A 157 7.88 4.95 -0.76
N GLU A 158 7.32 4.50 0.36
CA GLU A 158 7.48 3.18 0.94
C GLU A 158 7.09 2.09 -0.06
N LEU A 159 7.80 0.97 -0.01
CA LEU A 159 7.76 -0.09 -1.01
C LEU A 159 8.09 -1.42 -0.33
N LEU A 160 7.27 -2.43 -0.56
CA LEU A 160 7.60 -3.83 -0.21
C LEU A 160 7.92 -4.65 -1.46
N GLN A 161 7.10 -4.51 -2.50
CA GLN A 161 7.21 -5.33 -3.71
C GLN A 161 7.53 -4.50 -4.95
N GLY A 162 8.60 -4.87 -5.65
CA GLY A 162 9.02 -4.14 -6.85
C GLY A 162 10.16 -4.82 -7.61
N ALA A 163 10.73 -4.09 -8.56
CA ALA A 163 11.88 -4.54 -9.34
C ALA A 163 13.16 -4.43 -8.48
N LYS A 164 13.73 -5.58 -8.12
CA LYS A 164 15.01 -5.71 -7.42
C LYS A 164 16.19 -5.46 -8.37
N CYS A 165 17.28 -4.90 -7.85
CA CYS A 165 18.53 -4.74 -8.59
C CYS A 165 19.06 -6.08 -9.13
N GLN A 166 19.68 -6.09 -10.32
CA GLN A 166 20.32 -7.28 -10.86
C GLN A 166 21.55 -7.74 -10.07
N ASP A 167 22.20 -6.83 -9.36
CA ASP A 167 23.32 -7.14 -8.50
C ASP A 167 22.82 -7.79 -7.22
N ARG A 168 23.23 -9.05 -6.98
CA ARG A 168 22.81 -9.84 -5.83
C ARG A 168 23.27 -9.28 -4.49
N ASN A 169 24.29 -8.43 -4.49
CA ASN A 169 24.78 -7.74 -3.30
C ASN A 169 24.11 -6.37 -3.09
N CYS A 170 23.14 -6.01 -3.94
CA CYS A 170 22.42 -4.75 -3.87
C CYS A 170 20.94 -4.99 -3.57
N GLU A 171 20.51 -4.56 -2.38
CA GLU A 171 19.12 -4.69 -1.93
C GLU A 171 18.19 -3.59 -2.46
N THR A 172 18.61 -2.82 -3.46
CA THR A 172 17.79 -1.74 -3.99
C THR A 172 16.58 -2.31 -4.73
N VAL A 173 15.40 -1.85 -4.34
CA VAL A 173 14.12 -2.18 -4.99
C VAL A 173 13.45 -0.87 -5.42
N VAL A 174 12.79 -0.87 -6.57
CA VAL A 174 11.94 0.23 -7.03
C VAL A 174 10.55 -0.27 -7.38
N HIS A 175 9.54 0.59 -7.26
CA HIS A 175 8.22 0.34 -7.85
C HIS A 175 8.35 0.05 -9.35
N HIS A 176 7.65 -0.97 -9.85
CA HIS A 176 7.61 -1.29 -11.29
C HIS A 176 7.19 -0.09 -12.13
N GLY A 177 6.08 0.57 -11.77
CA GLY A 177 5.61 1.77 -12.47
C GLY A 177 6.55 2.98 -12.41
N CYS A 178 7.52 3.00 -11.48
CA CYS A 178 8.53 4.06 -11.43
C CYS A 178 9.62 3.84 -12.49
N ILE A 179 10.13 2.62 -12.63
CA ILE A 179 11.14 2.30 -13.64
C ILE A 179 10.56 2.25 -15.05
N ASP A 180 9.32 1.77 -15.21
CA ASP A 180 8.61 1.75 -16.50
C ASP A 180 8.60 3.13 -17.16
N LYS A 181 8.47 4.22 -16.38
CA LYS A 181 8.48 5.61 -16.89
C LYS A 181 9.80 6.01 -17.55
N TYR A 182 10.93 5.46 -17.10
CA TYR A 182 12.25 5.72 -17.69
C TYR A 182 12.45 4.86 -18.94
N GLU A 183 12.14 3.57 -18.85
CA GLU A 183 12.33 2.62 -19.96
C GLU A 183 11.42 2.94 -21.15
N ASN A 184 10.17 3.36 -20.90
CA ASN A 184 9.25 3.82 -21.95
C ASN A 184 9.74 5.08 -22.69
N ARG A 185 10.71 5.81 -22.12
CA ARG A 185 11.39 6.95 -22.77
C ARG A 185 12.74 6.56 -23.39
N GLY A 186 13.04 5.26 -23.46
CA GLY A 186 14.32 4.74 -23.96
C GLY A 186 15.49 4.94 -23.00
N VAL A 187 15.24 5.33 -21.75
CA VAL A 187 16.29 5.59 -20.76
C VAL A 187 16.54 4.35 -19.92
N ARG A 188 17.75 3.81 -19.96
CA ARG A 188 18.18 2.74 -19.05
C ARG A 188 18.48 3.32 -17.68
N TYR A 189 17.60 3.06 -16.71
CA TYR A 189 17.79 3.49 -15.33
C TYR A 189 18.90 2.67 -14.65
N LYS A 190 19.95 3.35 -14.20
CA LYS A 190 21.03 2.75 -13.38
C LYS A 190 20.64 2.80 -11.91
N CYS A 191 20.92 1.72 -11.19
CA CYS A 191 20.72 1.65 -9.76
C CYS A 191 21.46 2.82 -9.07
N PRO A 192 20.78 3.59 -8.19
CA PRO A 192 21.43 4.71 -7.50
C PRO A 192 22.49 4.26 -6.48
N THR A 193 22.43 3.01 -6.03
CA THR A 193 23.31 2.45 -5.00
C THR A 193 24.58 1.83 -5.58
N CYS A 194 24.46 0.94 -6.58
CA CYS A 194 25.61 0.21 -7.15
C CYS A 194 25.92 0.58 -8.61
N HIS A 195 25.14 1.49 -9.22
CA HIS A 195 25.30 1.95 -10.61
C HIS A 195 25.17 0.87 -11.71
N ASN A 196 24.88 -0.37 -11.32
CA ASN A 196 24.52 -1.46 -12.23
C ASN A 196 23.09 -1.29 -12.77
N GLN A 197 22.74 -2.08 -13.80
CA GLN A 197 21.40 -2.05 -14.37
C GLN A 197 20.38 -2.58 -13.35
N LEU A 198 19.27 -1.86 -13.16
CA LEU A 198 18.32 -2.20 -12.10
C LEU A 198 17.53 -3.48 -12.40
N ARG A 199 16.88 -3.57 -13.56
CA ARG A 199 16.20 -4.81 -14.00
C ARG A 199 16.61 -5.16 -15.43
N ARG A 200 16.48 -6.43 -15.80
CA ARG A 200 16.91 -6.94 -17.11
C ARG A 200 16.10 -6.33 -18.24
#